data_AF-A0A0E9LZU1-F1
#
_entry.id   AF-A0A0E9LZU1-F1
#
_cell.length_a   1.000
_cell.length_b   1.000
_cell.length_c   1.000
_cell.angle_alpha   90.00
_cell.angle_beta   90.00
_cell.angle_gamma   90.00
#
_symmetry.space_group_name_H-M   'P 1'
#
loop_
_entity.id
_entity.type
_entity.pdbx_description
1 polymer ?
#
loop_
_entity_poly.entity_id
_entity_poly.type
_entity_poly.pdbx_seq_one_letter_code
_entity_poly.pdbx_strand_id
1 'polypeptide(L)' 'MILAGAQGVQVASSLYKSGIPHLRQMNQELAGWMEGKSFEGIEDFRGQLSQNNIDNPAGLLRVQFMKYFAGK' A
#
# COMPACT_ATOMS: atom_id res chain seq x y z
N MET A 1 -0.67 -2.02 -2.09
CA MET A 1 -0.05 -2.99 -3.01
C MET A 1 1.39 -2.60 -3.35
N ILE A 2 1.64 -1.39 -3.87
CA ILE A 2 3.00 -0.89 -4.15
C ILE A 2 3.86 -0.88 -2.87
N LEU A 3 3.35 -0.33 -1.77
CA LEU A 3 4.00 -0.38 -0.45
C LEU A 3 4.34 -1.81 0.01
N ALA A 4 3.55 -2.80 -0.40
CA ALA A 4 3.82 -4.21 -0.09
C ALA A 4 4.85 -4.86 -1.03
N GLY A 5 5.27 -4.17 -2.09
CA GLY A 5 6.30 -4.61 -3.04
C GLY A 5 5.84 -4.77 -4.48
N ALA A 6 4.58 -4.47 -4.82
CA ALA A 6 4.07 -4.68 -6.18
C ALA A 6 4.74 -3.73 -7.21
N GLN A 7 5.16 -4.28 -8.36
CA GLN A 7 5.69 -3.50 -9.49
C GLN A 7 4.61 -2.81 -10.33
N GLY A 8 3.38 -3.33 -10.29
CA GLY A 8 2.22 -2.77 -10.97
C GLY A 8 0.93 -3.19 -10.28
N VAL A 9 -0.15 -2.44 -10.50
CA VAL A 9 -1.48 -2.69 -9.92
C VAL A 9 -2.51 -2.72 -11.04
N GLN A 10 -3.36 -3.75 -11.03
CA GLN A 10 -4.47 -3.89 -11.97
C GLN A 10 -5.79 -3.63 -11.25
N VAL A 11 -6.72 -2.98 -11.94
CA VAL A 11 -8.07 -2.70 -11.43
C VAL A 11 -9.13 -3.10 -12.46
N ALA A 12 -10.15 -3.84 -12.01
CA ALA A 12 -11.22 -4.32 -12.88
C ALA A 12 -12.59 -3.78 -12.44
N SER A 13 -13.04 -4.11 -11.22
CA SER A 13 -14.38 -3.72 -10.75
C SER A 13 -14.58 -2.21 -10.64
N SER A 14 -13.53 -1.48 -10.28
CA SER A 14 -13.54 -0.01 -10.23
C SER A 14 -13.68 0.59 -11.64
N LEU A 15 -12.92 0.09 -12.62
CA LEU A 15 -13.07 0.49 -14.02
C LEU A 15 -14.43 0.15 -14.62
N TYR A 16 -14.98 -1.00 -14.26
CA TYR A 16 -16.31 -1.41 -14.72
C TYR A 16 -17.41 -0.46 -14.21
N LYS A 17 -17.29 0.03 -12.97
CA LYS A 17 -18.29 0.92 -12.35
C LYS A 17 -18.11 2.39 -12.71
N SER A 18 -16.87 2.85 -12.85
CA SER A 18 -16.53 4.28 -12.96
C SER A 18 -15.95 4.66 -14.33
N GLY A 19 -15.73 3.69 -15.21
CA GLY A 19 -15.16 3.87 -16.55
C GLY A 19 -13.65 4.15 -16.56
N ILE A 20 -13.08 4.18 -17.76
CA ILE A 20 -11.65 4.45 -18.01
C ILE A 20 -11.16 5.80 -17.44
N PRO A 21 -11.94 6.91 -17.46
CA PRO A 21 -11.49 8.19 -16.91
C PRO A 21 -11.09 8.14 -15.43
N HIS A 22 -11.64 7.18 -14.68
CA HIS A 22 -11.32 7.01 -13.26
C HIS A 22 -9.84 6.69 -13.00
N LEU A 23 -9.11 6.13 -13.98
CA LEU A 23 -7.65 5.92 -13.87
C LEU A 23 -6.90 7.23 -13.67
N ARG A 24 -7.36 8.33 -14.29
CA ARG A 24 -6.73 9.64 -14.12
C ARG A 24 -6.86 10.11 -12.69
N GLN A 25 -8.05 9.96 -12.11
CA GLN A 25 -8.31 10.31 -10.72
C GLN A 25 -7.43 9.47 -9.78
N MET A 26 -7.38 8.15 -9.98
CA MET A 26 -6.52 7.26 -9.18
C MET A 26 -5.04 7.69 -9.23
N ASN A 27 -4.53 8.07 -10.39
CA ASN A 27 -3.15 8.55 -10.54
C ASN A 27 -2.93 9.91 -9.84
N GLN A 28 -3.90 10.82 -9.89
CA GLN A 28 -3.83 12.11 -9.19
C GLN A 28 -3.84 11.94 -7.67
N GLU A 29 -4.71 11.07 -7.16
CA GLU A 29 -4.78 10.74 -5.74
C GLU A 29 -3.46 10.10 -5.26
N LEU A 30 -2.89 9.19 -6.04
CA LEU A 30 -1.59 8.60 -5.75
C LEU A 30 -0.47 9.66 -5.74
N ALA A 31 -0.43 10.55 -6.73
CA ALA A 31 0.56 11.61 -6.80
C ALA A 31 0.45 12.59 -5.62
N GLY A 32 -0.77 13.00 -5.24
CA GLY A 32 -0.99 13.86 -4.08
C GLY A 32 -0.61 13.17 -2.77
N TRP A 33 -0.85 11.87 -2.65
CA TRP A 33 -0.38 11.09 -1.50
C TRP A 33 1.15 11.02 -1.44
N MET A 34 1.83 10.85 -2.58
CA MET A 34 3.29 10.86 -2.68
C MET A 34 3.87 12.22 -2.25
N GLU A 35 3.28 13.32 -2.74
CA GLU A 35 3.68 14.68 -2.38
C GLU A 35 3.54 14.94 -0.88
N GLY A 36 2.40 14.54 -0.28
CA GLY A 36 2.17 14.66 1.15
C GLY A 36 3.08 13.79 2.03
N LYS A 37 3.80 12.84 1.43
CA LYS A 37 4.80 11.99 2.08
C LYS A 37 6.24 12.31 1.65
N SER A 38 6.43 13.32 0.80
CA SER A 38 7.72 13.73 0.25
C SER A 38 8.45 12.60 -0.49
N PHE A 39 7.71 11.75 -1.20
CA PHE A 39 8.29 10.76 -2.13
C PHE A 39 8.43 11.38 -3.53
N GLU A 40 9.60 11.25 -4.13
CA GLU A 40 9.88 11.72 -5.49
C GLU A 40 9.46 10.69 -6.54
N GLY A 41 9.49 9.40 -6.18
CA GLY A 41 9.20 8.31 -7.09
C GLY A 41 8.53 7.10 -6.45
N ILE A 42 8.04 6.20 -7.29
CA ILE A 42 7.42 4.93 -6.86
C ILE A 42 8.45 4.02 -6.17
N GLU A 43 9.72 4.08 -6.59
CA GLU A 43 10.80 3.30 -5.97
C GLU A 43 11.02 3.66 -4.50
N ASP A 44 10.79 4.91 -4.10
CA ASP A 44 11.09 5.40 -2.75
C ASP A 44 10.27 4.68 -1.68
N PHE A 45 9.05 4.24 -2.03
CA PHE A 45 8.12 3.62 -1.09
C PHE A 45 7.72 2.19 -1.42
N ARG A 46 8.15 1.66 -2.57
CA ARG A 46 7.83 0.27 -2.94
C ARG A 46 8.47 -0.69 -1.95
N GLY A 47 7.66 -1.59 -1.39
CA GLY A 47 8.15 -2.62 -0.46
C GLY A 47 8.52 -2.13 0.94
N GLN A 48 8.24 -0.87 1.30
CA GLN A 48 8.42 -0.37 2.68
C GLN A 48 7.57 -1.14 3.71
N LEU A 49 6.42 -1.67 3.30
CA LEU A 49 5.56 -2.53 4.13
C LEU A 49 5.77 -4.02 3.84
N SER A 50 6.80 -4.40 3.09
CA SER A 50 7.11 -5.82 2.89
C SER A 50 7.67 -6.40 4.18
N GLN A 51 7.15 -7.56 4.60
CA GLN A 51 7.62 -8.24 5.81
C GLN A 51 9.11 -8.64 5.73
N ASN A 52 9.68 -8.73 4.53
CA ASN A 52 11.09 -9.01 4.32
C ASN A 52 12.02 -7.85 4.71
N ASN A 53 11.50 -6.62 4.81
CA ASN A 53 12.24 -5.43 5.22
C ASN A 53 12.01 -5.03 6.69
N ILE A 54 11.40 -5.91 7.49
CA ILE A 54 11.11 -5.62 8.90
C ILE A 54 12.20 -6.25 9.77
N ASP A 55 12.96 -5.43 10.49
CA ASP A 55 14.08 -5.86 11.36
C ASP A 55 13.68 -6.92 12.41
N ASN A 56 12.41 -6.93 12.85
CA ASN A 56 11.91 -7.92 13.80
C ASN A 56 10.49 -8.44 13.41
N PRO A 57 10.43 -9.45 12.53
CA PRO A 57 9.17 -10.05 12.10
C PRO A 57 8.39 -10.69 13.26
N ALA A 58 9.08 -11.28 14.23
CA ALA A 58 8.47 -11.94 15.38
C ALA A 58 7.77 -10.95 16.34
N GLY A 59 8.35 -9.75 16.51
CA GLY A 59 7.73 -8.67 17.27
C GLY A 59 6.44 -8.16 16.60
N LEU A 60 6.47 -7.99 15.28
CA LEU A 60 5.30 -7.55 14.50
C LEU A 60 4.15 -8.57 14.59
N LEU A 61 4.46 -9.86 14.42
CA LEU A 61 3.49 -10.95 14.53
C LEU A 61 2.92 -11.06 15.94
N ARG A 62 3.75 -10.88 16.99
CA ARG A 62 3.29 -10.85 18.39
C ARG A 62 2.33 -9.71 18.66
N VAL A 63 2.60 -8.50 18.16
CA VAL A 63 1.70 -7.34 18.29
C VAL A 63 0.39 -7.56 17.53
N GLN A 64 0.44 -8.09 16.31
CA GLN A 64 -0.77 -8.46 15.56
C GLN A 64 -1.60 -9.50 16.32
N PHE A 65 -0.97 -10.55 16.83
CA PHE A 65 -1.65 -11.56 17.63
C PHE A 65 -2.34 -10.95 18.85
N MET A 66 -1.64 -10.13 19.63
CA MET A 66 -2.25 -9.46 20.78
C MET A 66 -3.40 -8.55 20.37
N LYS A 67 -3.26 -7.79 19.28
CA LYS A 67 -4.30 -6.87 18.80
C LYS A 67 -5.60 -7.59 18.39
N TYR A 68 -5.49 -8.77 17.79
CA TYR A 68 -6.66 -9.52 17.30
C TYR A 68 -7.21 -10.54 18.32
N PHE A 69 -6.40 -11.00 19.27
CA PHE A 69 -6.75 -12.10 20.16
C PHE A 69 -6.68 -11.79 21.66
N ALA A 70 -6.08 -10.69 22.12
CA ALA A 70 -5.96 -10.39 23.55
C ALA A 70 -7.22 -9.79 24.20
N GLY A 71 -8.28 -9.54 23.41
CA GLY A 71 -9.55 -8.97 23.88
C GLY A 71 -10.74 -9.93 23.83
N LYS A 72 -10.51 -11.25 23.78
CA LYS A 72 -11.54 -12.27 23.97
C LYS A 72 -11.34 -13.01 25.27
#